data_AF-A0A935Y5F0-F1
#
_entry.id   AF-A0A935Y5F0-F1
#
_cell.length_a   1.000
_cell.length_b   1.000
_cell.length_c   1.000
_cell.angle_alpha   90.00
_cell.angle_beta   90.00
_cell.angle_gamma   90.00
#
_symmetry.space_group_name_H-M   'P 1'
#
loop_
_entity.id
_entity.type
_entity.pdbx_description
1 polymer ?
#
loop_
_entity_poly.entity_id
_entity_poly.type
_entity_poly.pdbx_seq_one_letter_code
_entity_poly.pdbx_strand_id
1 'polypeptide(L)'
;MLSSLKMDFIKKNIFRVVPNFVIQGGCPRGDGYGGLNYTIRTEISDLNFQSSYILGMASAGANTECTQFFITHSPTPHLDGIYTAFGKLISGMDVLINITPNDQITEIIIE
;
A
#
# COMPACT_ATOMS: atom_id res chain seq x y z
N MET A 1 16.15 9.73 5.92
CA MET A 1 14.96 9.70 5.04
C MET A 1 14.46 8.27 4.85
N LEU A 2 15.26 7.32 4.37
CA LEU A 2 14.84 5.91 4.28
C LEU A 2 14.69 5.22 5.66
N SER A 3 15.53 5.60 6.63
CA SER A 3 15.43 5.12 8.03
C SER A 3 14.17 5.60 8.76
N SER A 4 13.68 6.82 8.46
CA SER A 4 12.43 7.33 9.02
C SER A 4 11.22 6.63 8.41
N LEU A 5 11.24 6.33 7.10
CA LEU A 5 10.21 5.51 6.46
C LEU A 5 10.04 4.16 7.17
N LYS A 6 11.14 3.46 7.50
CA LYS A 6 11.07 2.17 8.20
C LYS A 6 10.32 2.28 9.54
N MET A 7 10.58 3.31 10.34
CA MET A 7 9.90 3.53 11.62
C MET A 7 8.41 3.86 11.47
N ASP A 8 8.02 4.51 10.38
CA ASP A 8 6.63 4.92 10.15
C ASP A 8 5.70 3.74 9.85
N PHE A 9 6.24 2.58 9.45
CA PHE A 9 5.47 1.39 9.11
C PHE A 9 5.55 0.25 10.15
N ILE A 10 6.59 0.20 10.97
CA ILE A 10 6.72 -0.84 12.00
C ILE A 10 5.57 -0.74 13.00
N LYS A 11 4.97 -1.89 13.35
CA LYS A 11 3.77 -2.03 14.19
C LYS A 11 2.50 -1.39 13.62
N LYS A 12 2.48 -1.02 12.34
CA LYS A 12 1.24 -0.60 11.68
C LYS A 12 0.43 -1.82 11.25
N ASN A 13 -0.87 -1.71 11.42
CA ASN A 13 -1.82 -2.78 11.13
C ASN A 13 -2.23 -2.74 9.66
N ILE A 14 -2.51 -3.91 9.11
CA ILE A 14 -3.35 -4.06 7.92
C ILE A 14 -4.80 -3.89 8.38
N PHE A 15 -5.35 -2.69 8.16
CA PHE A 15 -6.68 -2.33 8.66
C PHE A 15 -7.80 -2.67 7.67
N ARG A 16 -7.46 -2.94 6.40
CA ARG A 16 -8.43 -3.28 5.37
C ARG A 16 -7.91 -4.44 4.52
N VAL A 17 -8.69 -5.51 4.50
CA VAL A 17 -8.48 -6.70 3.65
C VAL A 17 -9.75 -6.92 2.86
N VAL A 18 -9.65 -6.88 1.53
CA VAL A 18 -10.76 -7.20 0.62
C VAL A 18 -10.34 -8.39 -0.23
N PRO A 19 -10.89 -9.60 0.04
CA PRO A 19 -10.57 -10.80 -0.71
C PRO A 19 -10.69 -10.58 -2.23
N ASN A 20 -9.73 -11.14 -2.97
CA ASN A 20 -9.61 -10.98 -4.43
C ASN A 20 -9.47 -9.55 -4.97
N PHE A 21 -9.24 -8.55 -4.10
CA PHE A 21 -9.03 -7.18 -4.52
C PHE A 21 -7.71 -6.61 -3.98
N VAL A 22 -7.67 -6.18 -2.73
CA VAL A 22 -6.48 -5.55 -2.13
C VAL A 22 -6.39 -5.81 -0.62
N ILE A 23 -5.17 -5.79 -0.11
CA ILE A 23 -4.90 -5.42 1.30
C ILE A 23 -4.45 -3.96 1.36
N GLN A 24 -4.67 -3.30 2.49
CA GLN A 24 -4.25 -1.91 2.70
C GLN A 24 -3.75 -1.72 4.14
N GLY A 25 -2.62 -1.01 4.25
CA GLY A 25 -1.91 -0.77 5.49
C GLY A 25 -1.20 0.59 5.52
N GLY A 26 -0.35 0.81 6.51
CA GLY A 26 0.44 2.04 6.64
C GLY A 26 -0.30 3.25 7.21
N CYS A 27 -1.45 3.04 7.86
CA CYS A 27 -2.15 4.12 8.57
C CYS A 27 -1.40 4.48 9.86
N PRO A 28 -0.97 5.75 10.06
CA PRO A 28 -0.24 6.14 11.27
C PRO A 28 -1.03 5.93 12.56
N ARG A 29 -2.36 6.09 12.50
CA ARG A 29 -3.27 5.90 13.63
C ARG A 29 -3.80 4.47 13.77
N GLY A 30 -3.66 3.64 12.74
CA GLY A 30 -4.12 2.26 12.72
C GLY A 30 -5.63 2.08 12.47
N ASP A 31 -6.41 3.15 12.32
CA ASP A 31 -7.87 3.14 12.13
C ASP A 31 -8.29 3.27 10.65
N GLY A 32 -7.32 3.28 9.73
CA GLY A 32 -7.53 3.50 8.30
C GLY A 32 -7.66 4.96 7.90
N TYR A 33 -7.63 5.89 8.84
CA TYR A 33 -7.77 7.31 8.61
C TYR A 33 -6.53 8.10 9.05
N GLY A 34 -6.30 9.21 8.35
CA GLY A 34 -5.19 10.10 8.63
C GLY A 34 -3.92 9.75 7.86
N GLY A 35 -3.04 10.74 7.85
CA GLY A 35 -1.72 10.71 7.24
C GLY A 35 -0.79 11.62 8.04
N LEU A 36 0.43 11.78 7.55
CA LEU A 36 1.39 12.72 8.11
C LEU A 36 1.04 14.16 7.70
N ASN A 37 1.84 15.13 8.16
CA ASN A 37 1.69 16.54 7.85
C ASN A 37 2.18 16.94 6.44
N TYR A 38 2.35 15.97 5.55
CA TYR A 38 2.72 16.17 4.15
C TYR A 38 1.95 15.21 3.25
N THR A 39 1.78 15.60 1.99
CA THR A 39 1.24 14.74 0.94
C THR A 39 2.28 14.49 -0.14
N ILE A 40 2.09 13.39 -0.87
CA ILE A 40 2.88 12.99 -2.03
C ILE A 40 2.01 13.25 -3.27
N ARG A 41 2.64 13.66 -4.36
CA ARG A 41 1.95 13.89 -5.64
C ARG A 41 1.58 12.54 -6.28
N THR A 42 0.45 12.48 -6.97
CA THR A 42 0.15 11.30 -7.81
C THR A 42 1.15 11.24 -8.98
N GLU A 43 1.75 10.08 -9.16
CA GLU A 43 2.71 9.77 -10.22
C GLU A 43 2.16 8.63 -11.07
N ILE A 44 1.85 8.93 -12.33
CA ILE A 44 1.40 7.91 -13.29
C ILE A 44 2.62 7.49 -14.11
N SER A 45 2.91 6.19 -14.09
CA SER A 45 4.05 5.59 -14.78
C SER A 45 3.61 4.45 -15.69
N ASP A 46 4.56 3.82 -16.37
CA ASP A 46 4.31 2.62 -17.18
C ASP A 46 3.90 1.42 -16.31
N LEU A 47 4.28 1.42 -15.03
CA LEU A 47 3.77 0.45 -14.06
C LEU A 47 2.30 0.75 -13.79
N ASN A 48 1.47 -0.25 -14.00
CA ASN A 48 0.02 -0.16 -13.93
C ASN A 48 -0.57 -1.39 -13.23
N PHE A 49 -1.87 -1.33 -12.96
CA PHE A 49 -2.65 -2.34 -12.25
C PHE A 49 -3.27 -3.39 -13.19
N GLN A 50 -2.73 -3.56 -14.40
CA GLN A 50 -3.18 -4.59 -15.35
C GLN A 50 -2.76 -6.01 -14.95
N SER A 51 -1.86 -6.15 -13.97
CA SER A 51 -1.44 -7.44 -13.43
C SER A 51 -1.71 -7.53 -11.92
N SER A 52 -1.71 -8.76 -11.38
CA SER A 52 -1.81 -8.99 -9.94
C SER A 52 -0.56 -8.54 -9.18
N TYR A 53 -0.74 -8.31 -7.88
CA TYR A 53 0.33 -8.12 -6.91
C TYR A 53 1.12 -6.82 -7.11
N ILE A 54 0.42 -5.77 -7.53
CA ILE A 54 0.98 -4.43 -7.68
C ILE A 54 0.85 -3.68 -6.36
N LEU A 55 1.93 -2.99 -5.98
CA LEU A 55 1.97 -2.08 -4.85
C LEU A 55 1.55 -0.68 -5.32
N GLY A 56 0.54 -0.12 -4.66
CA GLY A 56 0.02 1.20 -4.94
C GLY A 56 -0.08 2.09 -3.71
N MET A 57 0.04 3.40 -3.91
CA MET A 57 -0.17 4.39 -2.85
C MET A 57 -1.66 4.65 -2.69
N ALA A 58 -2.18 4.56 -1.47
CA ALA A 58 -3.57 4.93 -1.20
C ALA A 58 -3.72 6.45 -1.17
N SER A 59 -4.84 6.94 -1.69
CA SER A 59 -5.17 8.36 -1.79
C SER A 59 -6.65 8.61 -1.52
N ALA A 60 -6.98 9.83 -1.09
CA ALA A 60 -8.34 10.37 -0.98
C ALA A 60 -8.72 11.24 -2.20
N GLY A 61 -7.98 11.10 -3.30
CA GLY A 61 -8.00 11.97 -4.48
C GLY A 61 -6.58 12.27 -4.96
N ALA A 62 -6.46 12.83 -6.16
CA ALA A 62 -5.15 13.12 -6.74
C ALA A 62 -4.30 14.04 -5.83
N ASN A 63 -3.04 13.69 -5.62
CA ASN A 63 -2.05 14.40 -4.83
C ASN A 63 -2.34 14.45 -3.31
N THR A 64 -3.01 13.41 -2.80
CA THR A 64 -3.34 13.26 -1.37
C THR A 64 -2.72 12.00 -0.76
N GLU A 65 -1.86 11.33 -1.51
CA GLU A 65 -1.06 10.19 -1.07
C GLU A 65 -0.19 10.57 0.14
N CYS A 66 0.09 9.62 1.01
CA CYS A 66 0.93 9.85 2.19
C CYS A 66 1.64 8.55 2.60
N THR A 67 1.33 7.98 3.76
CA THR A 67 1.96 6.74 4.24
C THR A 67 1.15 5.50 3.92
N GLN A 68 -0.13 5.62 3.58
CA GLN A 68 -0.96 4.46 3.33
C GLN A 68 -0.64 3.84 1.97
N PHE A 69 -0.56 2.51 1.94
CA PHE A 69 -0.31 1.72 0.72
C PHE A 69 -1.26 0.55 0.63
N PHE A 70 -1.36 -0.04 -0.55
CA PHE A 70 -2.09 -1.27 -0.80
C PHE A 70 -1.31 -2.22 -1.71
N ILE A 71 -1.67 -3.51 -1.65
CA ILE A 71 -1.17 -4.55 -2.56
C ILE A 71 -2.36 -5.25 -3.19
N THR A 72 -2.40 -5.35 -4.52
CA THR A 72 -3.50 -6.02 -5.23
C THR A 72 -3.37 -7.54 -5.19
N HIS A 73 -4.49 -8.25 -5.08
CA HIS A 73 -4.54 -9.71 -5.26
C HIS A 73 -4.74 -10.11 -6.73
N SER A 74 -5.44 -9.26 -7.48
CA SER A 74 -5.84 -9.48 -8.86
C SER A 74 -5.56 -8.25 -9.72
N PRO A 75 -5.64 -8.33 -11.05
CA PRO A 75 -5.62 -7.15 -11.90
C PRO A 75 -6.78 -6.21 -11.55
N THR A 76 -6.46 -4.93 -11.39
CA THR A 76 -7.44 -3.89 -11.05
C THR A 76 -7.31 -2.68 -12.00
N PRO A 77 -7.62 -2.83 -13.31
CA PRO A 77 -7.47 -1.76 -14.31
C PRO A 77 -8.18 -0.45 -13.98
N HIS A 78 -9.24 -0.49 -13.18
CA HIS A 78 -9.99 0.69 -12.77
C HIS A 78 -9.19 1.61 -11.81
N LEU A 79 -8.03 1.18 -11.31
CA LEU A 79 -7.12 2.01 -10.51
C LEU A 79 -6.10 2.77 -11.38
N ASP A 80 -5.96 2.39 -12.66
CA ASP A 80 -4.99 3.01 -13.57
C ASP A 80 -5.32 4.47 -13.83
N GLY A 81 -4.28 5.32 -13.80
CA GLY A 81 -4.43 6.77 -13.97
C GLY A 81 -5.01 7.48 -12.74
N ILE A 82 -5.41 6.76 -11.69
CA ILE A 82 -5.97 7.32 -10.46
C ILE A 82 -4.99 7.18 -9.29
N TYR A 83 -4.28 6.06 -9.21
CA TYR A 83 -3.35 5.77 -8.13
C TYR A 83 -1.91 5.60 -8.65
N THR A 84 -0.94 6.04 -7.84
CA THR A 84 0.48 5.76 -8.09
C THR A 84 0.78 4.29 -7.87
N ALA A 85 1.18 3.56 -8.92
CA ALA A 85 1.80 2.26 -8.80
C ALA A 85 3.32 2.43 -8.67
N PHE A 86 3.92 1.82 -7.64
CA PHE A 86 5.35 2.03 -7.32
C PHE A 86 6.15 0.74 -7.12
N GLY A 87 5.51 -0.43 -7.15
CA GLY A 87 6.20 -1.69 -7.01
C GLY A 87 5.37 -2.89 -7.38
N LYS A 88 5.99 -4.07 -7.36
CA LYS A 88 5.34 -5.36 -7.58
C LYS A 88 5.88 -6.38 -6.61
N LEU A 89 4.99 -7.19 -6.03
CA LEU A 89 5.37 -8.31 -5.20
C LEU A 89 6.07 -9.37 -6.06
N ILE A 90 7.27 -9.77 -5.65
CA ILE A 90 8.08 -10.77 -6.36
C ILE A 90 8.05 -12.15 -5.70
N SER A 91 7.67 -12.24 -4.42
CA SER A 91 7.60 -13.47 -3.62
C SER A 91 6.60 -13.33 -2.46
N GLY A 92 6.16 -14.44 -1.87
CA GLY A 92 5.25 -14.44 -0.72
C GLY A 92 3.77 -14.22 -1.05
N MET A 93 3.32 -14.63 -2.24
CA MET A 93 1.90 -14.52 -2.65
C MET A 93 0.99 -15.35 -1.75
N ASP A 94 1.45 -16.50 -1.28
CA ASP A 94 0.77 -17.35 -0.31
C ASP A 94 0.59 -16.63 1.04
N VAL A 95 1.60 -15.89 1.49
CA VAL A 95 1.50 -15.05 2.69
C VAL A 95 0.49 -13.93 2.46
N LEU A 96 0.59 -13.21 1.34
CA LEU A 96 -0.33 -12.13 0.99
C LEU A 96 -1.80 -12.57 1.03
N ILE A 97 -2.11 -13.73 0.44
CA ILE A 97 -3.47 -14.28 0.38
C ILE A 97 -4.03 -14.61 1.77
N ASN A 98 -3.16 -14.96 2.72
CA ASN A 98 -3.54 -15.35 4.08
C ASN A 98 -3.56 -14.18 5.08
N ILE A 99 -3.20 -12.96 4.66
CA ILE A 99 -3.25 -11.79 5.53
C ILE A 99 -4.70 -11.52 5.97
N THR A 100 -4.86 -11.28 7.27
CA THR A 100 -6.14 -10.96 7.92
C THR A 100 -6.11 -9.54 8.51
N PRO A 101 -7.29 -8.94 8.75
CA PRO A 101 -7.35 -7.65 9.43
C PRO A 101 -6.64 -7.68 10.78
N ASN A 102 -5.87 -6.63 11.07
CA ASN A 102 -5.02 -6.45 12.25
C ASN A 102 -3.68 -7.19 12.24
N ASP A 103 -3.32 -7.90 11.17
CA ASP A 103 -1.95 -8.35 10.99
C ASP A 103 -0.99 -7.17 11.00
N GLN A 104 0.19 -7.36 11.59
CA GLN A 104 1.14 -6.28 11.86
C GLN A 104 2.39 -6.41 11.00
N ILE A 105 2.84 -5.27 10.49
CA ILE A 105 4.16 -5.16 9.87
C ILE A 105 5.20 -5.16 10.99
N THR A 106 5.96 -6.25 11.11
CA THR A 106 6.98 -6.41 12.15
C THR A 106 8.30 -5.78 11.76
N GLU A 107 8.66 -5.84 10.48
CA GLU A 107 9.95 -5.39 9.96
C GLU A 107 9.82 -4.89 8.52
N ILE A 108 10.60 -3.85 8.18
CA ILE A 108 10.81 -3.40 6.81
C ILE A 108 12.30 -3.25 6.54
N ILE A 109 12.76 -3.95 5.51
CA ILE A 109 14.12 -3.86 4.98
C ILE A 109 14.04 -3.13 3.64
N ILE A 110 14.89 -2.13 3.50
CA ILE A 110 15.09 -1.36 2.27
C ILE A 110 16.60 -1.38 2.07
N GLU A 111 17.01 -1.84 0.90
CA GLU A 111 18.39 -1.92 0.43
C GLU A 111 18.66 -0.80 -0.60
#